data_AF-A0A936NAX8-F1
#
_entry.id   AF-A0A936NAX8-F1
#
_cell.length_a   1.000
_cell.length_b   1.000
_cell.length_c   1.000
_cell.angle_alpha   90.00
_cell.angle_beta   90.00
_cell.angle_gamma   90.00
#
_symmetry.space_group_name_H-M   'P 1'
#
loop_
_entity.id
_entity.type
_entity.pdbx_description
1 polymer ?
#
loop_
_entity_poly.entity_id
_entity_poly.type
_entity_poly.pdbx_seq_one_letter_code
_entity_poly.pdbx_strand_id
1 'polypeptide(L)'
;MLRASAIQTNRSFSLEAIVDPDTDSHLRWGRELLAFTDAAIGRDPETMASTRAALAALGGRDAVVRAAGCVGTFQMMNRLLDTLGVKVDRKGLALAEELDLDVPEHLLPG
;
A
#
# COMPACT_ATOMS: atom_id res chain seq x y z
N MET A 1 10.08 2.94 4.45
CA MET A 1 10.82 1.67 4.26
C MET A 1 11.07 1.33 2.79
N LEU A 2 10.07 1.43 1.90
CA LEU A 2 10.23 1.10 0.47
C LEU A 2 11.35 1.88 -0.23
N ARG A 3 11.37 3.22 -0.14
CA ARG A 3 12.43 4.05 -0.74
C ARG A 3 13.84 3.64 -0.29
N ALA A 4 14.03 3.40 1.00
CA ALA A 4 15.31 2.97 1.55
C ALA A 4 15.75 1.60 1.01
N SER A 5 14.82 0.65 0.90
CA SER A 5 15.08 -0.68 0.32
C SER A 5 15.42 -0.59 -1.16
N ALA A 6 14.72 0.25 -1.92
CA ALA A 6 14.97 0.45 -3.35
C ALA A 6 16.37 1.04 -3.62
N ILE A 7 16.77 2.06 -2.84
CA ILE A 7 18.12 2.64 -2.90
C ILE A 7 19.16 1.56 -2.60
N GLN A 8 18.98 0.78 -1.53
CA GLN A 8 19.94 -0.24 -1.12
C GLN A 8 20.06 -1.39 -2.13
N THR A 9 18.98 -1.74 -2.82
CA THR A 9 18.93 -2.85 -3.78
C THR A 9 19.09 -2.41 -5.23
N ASN A 10 19.32 -1.11 -5.47
CA ASN A 10 19.38 -0.49 -6.79
C ASN A 10 18.20 -0.87 -7.69
N ARG A 11 16.98 -0.79 -7.14
CA ARG A 11 15.73 -1.08 -7.86
C ARG A 11 14.96 0.18 -8.15
N SER A 12 14.46 0.31 -9.38
CA SER A 12 13.44 1.29 -9.71
C SER A 12 12.08 0.87 -9.17
N PHE A 13 11.25 1.85 -8.84
CA PHE A 13 9.85 1.69 -8.49
C PHE A 13 9.10 2.97 -8.86
N SER A 14 7.81 2.85 -9.16
CA SER A 14 6.91 3.99 -9.28
C SER A 14 5.91 3.95 -8.13
N LEU A 15 5.78 5.08 -7.42
CA LEU A 15 4.74 5.24 -6.38
C LEU A 15 3.41 5.72 -6.95
N GLU A 16 3.41 6.27 -8.16
CA GLU A 16 2.21 6.68 -8.88
C GLU A 16 1.25 5.49 -9.08
N ALA A 17 1.79 4.27 -9.20
CA ALA A 17 1.02 3.03 -9.22
C ALA A 17 0.11 2.80 -8.00
N ILE A 18 0.30 3.54 -6.90
CA ILE A 18 -0.56 3.48 -5.71
C ILE A 18 -1.88 4.25 -5.94
N VAL A 19 -1.84 5.33 -6.72
CA VAL A 19 -2.99 6.21 -6.97
C VAL A 19 -3.58 6.01 -8.38
N ASP A 20 -2.78 5.49 -9.30
CA ASP A 20 -3.18 5.11 -10.65
C ASP A 20 -2.92 3.61 -10.90
N PRO A 21 -3.97 2.76 -10.95
CA PRO A 21 -3.82 1.32 -11.16
C PRO A 21 -3.30 0.94 -12.56
N ASP A 22 -3.32 1.85 -13.53
CA ASP A 22 -2.79 1.61 -14.89
C ASP A 22 -1.28 1.86 -15.00
N THR A 23 -0.68 2.48 -13.98
CA THR A 23 0.77 2.74 -13.94
C THR A 23 1.57 1.53 -13.46
N ASP A 24 2.66 1.19 -14.18
CA ASP A 24 3.58 0.11 -13.76
C ASP A 24 4.42 0.53 -12.55
N SER A 25 4.23 -0.16 -11.42
CA SER A 25 5.05 0.02 -10.22
C SER A 25 6.54 -0.36 -10.39
N HIS A 26 6.90 -1.09 -11.45
CA HIS A 26 8.21 -1.73 -11.68
C HIS A 26 8.62 -2.77 -10.63
N LEU A 27 7.73 -3.09 -9.70
CA LEU A 27 7.94 -4.11 -8.68
C LEU A 27 7.43 -5.45 -9.17
N ARG A 28 8.14 -6.51 -8.76
CA ARG A 28 7.70 -7.88 -9.00
C ARG A 28 6.32 -8.09 -8.39
N TRP A 29 5.37 -8.50 -9.23
CA TRP A 29 3.95 -8.71 -8.87
C TRP A 29 3.25 -7.45 -8.36
N GLY A 30 3.74 -6.26 -8.70
CA GLY A 30 3.24 -5.01 -8.12
C GLY A 30 1.75 -4.81 -8.34
N ARG A 31 1.26 -5.06 -9.56
CA ARG A 31 -0.17 -4.99 -9.88
C ARG A 31 -1.00 -5.95 -9.04
N GLU A 32 -0.58 -7.22 -8.93
CA GLU A 32 -1.32 -8.22 -8.15
C GLU A 32 -1.25 -7.97 -6.64
N LEU A 33 -0.14 -7.40 -6.15
CA LEU A 33 0.02 -6.98 -4.76
C LEU A 33 -0.90 -5.80 -4.42
N LEU A 34 -0.99 -4.80 -5.30
CA LEU A 34 -1.89 -3.66 -5.15
C LEU A 34 -3.36 -4.13 -5.19
N ALA A 35 -3.75 -4.87 -6.22
CA ALA A 35 -5.12 -5.39 -6.35
C ALA A 35 -5.54 -6.26 -5.15
N PHE A 36 -4.66 -7.12 -4.65
CA PHE A 36 -4.94 -7.90 -3.43
C PHE A 36 -5.06 -7.02 -2.18
N THR A 37 -4.24 -5.96 -2.08
CA THR A 37 -4.30 -5.00 -0.98
C THR A 37 -5.62 -4.24 -0.99
N ASP A 38 -6.05 -3.72 -2.15
CA ASP A 38 -7.32 -3.01 -2.29
C ASP A 38 -8.51 -3.90 -1.95
N ALA A 39 -8.50 -5.14 -2.46
CA ALA A 39 -9.55 -6.12 -2.16
C ALA A 39 -9.63 -6.45 -0.66
N ALA A 40 -8.48 -6.58 0.00
CA ALA A 40 -8.41 -6.86 1.43
C ALA A 40 -8.89 -5.68 2.30
N ILE A 41 -8.69 -4.43 1.84
CA ILE A 41 -9.13 -3.22 2.53
C ILE A 41 -10.62 -2.96 2.27
N GLY A 42 -11.09 -3.14 1.03
CA GLY A 42 -12.47 -2.93 0.60
C GLY A 42 -13.47 -3.94 1.17
N ARG A 43 -12.98 -5.04 1.77
CA ARG A 43 -13.79 -6.09 2.40
C ARG A 43 -14.80 -6.75 1.45
N ASP A 44 -14.48 -6.83 0.17
CA ASP A 44 -15.25 -7.58 -0.82
C ASP A 44 -14.74 -9.03 -0.89
N PRO A 45 -15.51 -10.03 -0.42
CA PRO A 45 -15.07 -11.41 -0.39
C PRO A 45 -14.78 -12.01 -1.77
N GLU A 46 -15.52 -11.62 -2.81
CA GLU A 46 -15.37 -12.15 -4.16
C GLU A 46 -14.11 -11.59 -4.82
N THR A 47 -13.93 -10.27 -4.76
CA THR A 47 -12.71 -9.61 -5.24
C THR A 47 -11.48 -10.06 -4.45
N MET A 48 -11.61 -10.29 -3.14
CA MET A 48 -10.51 -10.82 -2.34
C MET A 48 -10.15 -12.26 -2.74
N ALA A 49 -11.13 -13.10 -3.09
CA ALA A 49 -10.86 -14.46 -3.53
C ALA A 49 -10.13 -14.50 -4.88
N SER A 50 -10.57 -13.68 -5.84
CA SER A 50 -9.98 -13.63 -7.18
C SER A 50 -8.56 -13.03 -7.17
N THR A 51 -8.35 -11.91 -6.50
CA THR A 51 -7.03 -11.26 -6.38
C THR A 51 -6.02 -12.12 -5.61
N ARG A 52 -6.47 -12.83 -4.56
CA ARG A 52 -5.66 -13.82 -3.85
C ARG A 52 -5.20 -14.95 -4.77
N ALA A 53 -6.11 -15.48 -5.60
CA ALA A 53 -5.78 -16.54 -6.54
C ALA A 53 -4.78 -16.05 -7.61
N ALA A 54 -4.96 -14.82 -8.12
CA ALA A 54 -4.04 -14.21 -9.07
C ALA A 54 -2.63 -14.05 -8.49
N LEU A 55 -2.51 -13.51 -7.26
CA LEU A 55 -1.21 -13.38 -6.60
C LEU A 55 -0.57 -14.75 -6.30
N ALA A 56 -1.37 -15.74 -5.88
CA ALA A 56 -0.89 -17.10 -5.64
C ALA A 56 -0.36 -17.77 -6.91
N ALA A 57 -0.99 -17.52 -8.07
CA ALA A 57 -0.55 -18.08 -9.35
C ALA A 57 0.85 -17.59 -9.77
N LEU A 58 1.22 -16.36 -9.39
CA LEU A 58 2.53 -15.76 -9.76
C LEU A 58 3.60 -15.93 -8.67
N GLY A 59 3.22 -15.77 -7.40
CA GLY A 59 4.14 -15.72 -6.26
C GLY A 59 4.01 -16.89 -5.28
N GLY A 60 3.07 -17.81 -5.51
CA GLY A 60 2.79 -18.91 -4.61
C GLY A 60 2.07 -18.48 -3.33
N ARG A 61 1.80 -19.46 -2.45
CA ARG A 61 1.13 -19.22 -1.16
C ARG A 61 1.94 -18.31 -0.25
N ASP A 62 3.26 -18.41 -0.28
CA ASP A 62 4.15 -17.59 0.56
C ASP A 62 4.04 -16.09 0.24
N ALA A 63 3.91 -15.71 -1.03
CA ALA A 63 3.70 -14.32 -1.41
C ALA A 63 2.39 -13.77 -0.86
N VAL A 64 1.30 -14.56 -0.95
CA VAL A 64 0.00 -14.20 -0.39
C VAL A 64 0.07 -14.02 1.13
N VAL A 65 0.69 -14.95 1.85
CA VAL A 65 0.81 -14.88 3.32
C VAL A 65 1.58 -13.63 3.74
N ARG A 66 2.69 -13.32 3.06
CA ARG A 66 3.50 -12.13 3.35
C ARG A 66 2.71 -10.85 3.05
N ALA A 67 2.04 -10.78 1.90
CA ALA A 67 1.20 -9.64 1.54
C ALA A 67 0.08 -9.41 2.57
N ALA A 68 -0.64 -10.47 2.94
CA ALA A 68 -1.70 -10.40 3.95
C ALA A 68 -1.15 -9.95 5.32
N GLY A 69 0.03 -10.42 5.70
CA GLY A 69 0.74 -9.95 6.89
C GLY A 69 1.01 -8.45 6.86
N CYS A 70 1.55 -7.94 5.75
CA CYS A 70 1.79 -6.50 5.56
C CYS A 70 0.49 -5.69 5.64
N VAL A 71 -0.57 -6.11 4.93
CA VAL A 71 -1.88 -5.44 4.98
C VAL A 71 -2.39 -5.40 6.43
N GLY A 72 -2.35 -6.52 7.14
CA GLY A 72 -2.80 -6.60 8.52
C GLY A 72 -2.02 -5.67 9.46
N THR A 73 -0.70 -5.61 9.32
CA THR A 73 0.16 -4.70 10.12
C THR A 73 -0.21 -3.24 9.88
N PHE A 74 -0.31 -2.80 8.62
CA PHE A 74 -0.64 -1.39 8.32
C PHE A 74 -2.07 -1.03 8.72
N GLN A 75 -3.04 -1.92 8.53
CA GLN A 75 -4.42 -1.70 8.98
C GLN A 75 -4.54 -1.57 10.50
N MET A 76 -3.74 -2.33 11.25
CA MET A 76 -3.65 -2.18 12.70
C MET A 76 -3.08 -0.80 13.08
N MET A 77 -2.00 -0.37 12.42
CA MET A 77 -1.39 0.94 12.69
C MET A 77 -2.34 2.08 12.33
N ASN A 78 -3.02 2.03 11.18
CA ASN A 78 -3.99 3.05 10.77
C ASN A 78 -5.05 3.23 11.87
N ARG A 79 -5.67 2.14 12.34
CA ARG A 79 -6.68 2.20 13.42
C ARG A 79 -6.13 2.81 14.71
N LEU A 80 -4.89 2.48 15.08
CA LEU A 80 -4.25 3.05 16.27
C LEU A 80 -4.06 4.57 16.11
N LEU A 81 -3.51 5.01 14.98
CA LEU A 81 -3.24 6.42 14.70
C LEU A 81 -4.53 7.24 14.60
N ASP A 82 -5.56 6.70 13.94
CA ASP A 82 -6.88 7.31 13.83
C ASP A 82 -7.53 7.48 15.22
N THR A 83 -7.45 6.45 16.07
CA THR A 83 -8.01 6.49 17.44
C THR A 83 -7.31 7.53 18.31
N LEU A 84 -6.00 7.71 18.12
CA LEU A 84 -5.19 8.66 18.88
C LEU A 84 -5.23 10.08 18.28
N GLY A 85 -5.87 10.28 17.13
CA GLY A 85 -5.91 11.57 16.44
C GLY A 85 -4.53 12.06 16.02
N VAL A 86 -3.61 11.14 15.69
CA VAL A 86 -2.23 11.48 15.31
C VAL A 86 -2.24 12.25 13.99
N LYS A 87 -1.58 13.42 13.99
CA LYS A 87 -1.43 14.26 12.80
C LYS A 87 -0.40 13.68 11.84
N VAL A 88 -0.57 13.97 10.55
CA VAL A 88 0.41 13.62 9.51
C VAL A 88 1.67 14.46 9.72
N ASP A 89 2.82 13.80 9.82
CA ASP A 89 4.09 14.50 9.96
C ASP A 89 4.54 15.13 8.63
N ARG A 90 5.61 15.93 8.66
CA ARG A 90 6.13 16.59 7.44
C ARG A 90 6.52 15.60 6.34
N LYS A 91 6.93 14.39 6.68
CA LYS A 91 7.32 13.37 5.70
C LYS A 91 6.10 12.77 5.01
N GLY A 92 5.01 12.56 5.76
CA GLY A 92 3.72 12.16 5.22
C GLY A 92 3.10 13.23 4.32
N LEU A 93 3.19 14.51 4.71
CA LEU A 93 2.71 15.62 3.87
C LEU A 93 3.46 15.70 2.53
N ALA A 94 4.80 15.59 2.56
CA ALA A 94 5.60 15.57 1.33
C ALA A 94 5.28 14.36 0.44
N LEU A 95 4.95 13.20 1.02
CA LEU A 95 4.50 12.04 0.27
C LEU A 95 3.12 12.24 -0.35
N ALA A 96 2.20 12.89 0.37
CA ALA A 96 0.87 13.21 -0.15
C ALA A 96 0.96 14.18 -1.33
N GLU A 97 1.81 15.22 -1.24
CA GLU A 97 2.09 16.15 -2.34
C GLU A 97 2.66 15.43 -3.59
N GLU A 98 3.63 14.52 -3.40
CA GLU A 98 4.20 13.74 -4.50
C GLU A 98 3.17 12.84 -5.21
N LEU A 99 2.16 12.38 -4.47
CA LEU A 99 1.09 11.52 -4.97
C LEU A 99 -0.18 12.28 -5.37
N ASP A 100 -0.15 13.61 -5.32
CA ASP A 100 -1.31 14.49 -5.57
C ASP A 100 -2.54 14.11 -4.71
N LEU A 101 -2.30 13.84 -3.42
CA LEU A 101 -3.32 13.46 -2.45
C LEU A 101 -3.69 14.62 -1.52
N ASP A 102 -4.98 14.90 -1.43
CA ASP A 102 -5.52 15.85 -0.45
C ASP A 102 -5.50 15.27 0.96
N VAL A 103 -4.76 15.92 1.86
CA VAL A 103 -4.74 15.57 3.28
C VAL A 103 -5.87 16.32 4.01
N PRO A 104 -6.79 15.61 4.69
CA PRO A 104 -7.87 16.26 5.44
C PRO A 104 -7.35 17.27 6.47
N GLU A 105 -8.04 18.41 6.61
CA GLU A 105 -7.64 19.51 7.51
C GLU A 105 -7.42 19.05 8.96
N HIS A 106 -8.29 18.15 9.45
CA HIS A 106 -8.17 17.60 10.81
C HIS A 106 -6.96 16.67 11.02
N LEU A 107 -6.21 16.32 9.97
CA LEU A 107 -4.97 15.55 10.04
C LEU A 107 -3.73 16.41 9.82
N LEU A 108 -3.88 17.69 9.46
CA LEU A 108 -2.77 18.63 9.34
C LEU A 108 -2.18 18.96 10.72
N PRO A 109 -0.86 19.15 10.82
CA PRO A 109 -0.25 19.72 12.01
C PRO A 109 -0.74 21.15 12.20
N GLY A 110 -1.10 21.51 13.43
CA GLY A 110 -1.42 22.89 13.82
C GLY A 110 -0.18 23.76 13.98
#